data_AF-A0A7J6N745-F1
#
_entry.id   AF-A0A7J6N745-F1
#
_cell.length_a   1.000
_cell.length_b   1.000
_cell.length_c   1.000
_cell.angle_alpha   90.00
_cell.angle_beta   90.00
_cell.angle_gamma   90.00
#
_symmetry.space_group_name_H-M   'P 1'
#
loop_
_entity.id
_entity.type
_entity.pdbx_description
1 polymer ?
#
loop_
_entity_poly.entity_id
_entity_poly.type
_entity_poly.pdbx_seq_one_letter_code
_entity_poly.pdbx_strand_id
1 'polypeptide(L)'
;YSLRVVSLGLAASLLFLSRTSAPSQFLVGMCWNAFVLGGTFVVMPLATASLFGRANFQKNYGVVFMAFGFSALAAAWVTVPYLTSTLSPSLQLAVIALTPAATAAIAWLLGRLPAPTKTTDDWVRFYTETNRPLVE
;
A
#
# COMPACT_ATOMS: atom_id res chain seq x y z
N TYR A 1 2.66 8.74 9.32
CA TYR A 1 3.38 7.61 9.93
C TYR A 1 2.99 6.26 9.35
N SER A 2 1.69 5.97 9.18
CA SER A 2 1.20 4.64 8.77
C SER A 2 1.66 4.17 7.38
N LEU A 3 1.80 5.06 6.39
CA LEU A 3 2.20 4.67 5.03
C LEU A 3 3.60 4.05 4.97
N ARG A 4 4.57 4.62 5.69
CA ARG A 4 5.96 4.13 5.72
C ARG A 4 6.03 2.72 6.30
N VAL A 5 5.29 2.47 7.37
CA VAL A 5 5.26 1.17 8.06
C VAL A 5 4.69 0.09 7.14
N VAL A 6 3.58 0.38 6.47
CA VAL A 6 2.95 -0.55 5.54
C VAL A 6 3.84 -0.81 4.32
N SER A 7 4.46 0.22 3.74
CA SER A 7 5.40 0.06 2.62
C SER A 7 6.64 -0.76 3.01
N LEU A 8 7.23 -0.52 4.19
CA LEU A 8 8.35 -1.33 4.67
C LEU A 8 7.93 -2.78 4.97
N GLY A 9 6.73 -2.99 5.51
CA GLY A 9 6.17 -4.33 5.72
C GLY A 9 6.00 -5.10 4.41
N LEU A 10 5.53 -4.45 3.34
CA LEU A 10 5.41 -5.04 2.02
C LEU A 10 6.79 -5.41 1.46
N ALA A 11 7.76 -4.49 1.52
CA ALA A 11 9.13 -4.76 1.10
C ALA A 11 9.75 -5.94 1.86
N ALA A 12 9.60 -5.97 3.18
CA ALA A 12 10.10 -7.05 4.02
C ALA A 12 9.45 -8.40 3.68
N SER A 13 8.13 -8.43 3.45
CA SER A 13 7.43 -9.66 3.07
C SER A 13 7.91 -10.22 1.71
N LEU A 14 8.18 -9.36 0.72
CA LEU A 14 8.67 -9.76 -0.60
C LEU A 14 10.13 -10.22 -0.55
N LEU A 15 10.97 -9.55 0.23
CA LEU A 15 12.34 -9.99 0.49
C LEU A 15 12.36 -11.33 1.23
N PHE A 16 11.47 -11.53 2.21
CA PHE A 16 11.32 -12.82 2.88
C PHE A 16 10.91 -13.90 1.87
N LEU A 17 9.88 -13.66 1.05
CA LEU A 17 9.43 -14.58 0.00
C LEU A 17 10.56 -14.91 -1.00
N SER A 18 11.41 -13.94 -1.35
CA SER A 18 12.55 -14.16 -2.26
C SER A 18 13.59 -15.18 -1.76
N ARG A 19 13.61 -15.45 -0.45
CA ARG A 19 14.55 -16.36 0.20
C ARG A 19 13.90 -17.65 0.69
N THR A 20 12.61 -17.84 0.42
CA THR A 20 11.90 -19.05 0.88
C THR A 20 12.41 -20.28 0.15
N SER A 21 12.67 -21.34 0.93
CA SER A 21 13.10 -22.65 0.42
C SER A 21 12.16 -23.78 0.81
N ALA A 22 11.30 -23.56 1.81
CA ALA A 22 10.31 -24.51 2.29
C ALA A 22 8.86 -24.03 2.02
N PRO A 23 7.92 -24.94 1.70
CA PRO A 23 6.51 -24.58 1.48
C PRO A 23 5.86 -23.85 2.67
N SER A 24 6.22 -24.23 3.90
CA SER A 24 5.71 -23.57 5.12
C SER A 24 6.15 -22.11 5.21
N GLN A 25 7.39 -21.80 4.83
CA GLN A 25 7.89 -20.43 4.79
C GLN A 25 7.18 -19.62 3.71
N PHE A 26 6.92 -20.22 2.55
CA PHE A 26 6.15 -19.57 1.48
C PHE A 26 4.75 -19.17 1.98
N LEU A 27 4.04 -20.09 2.66
CA LEU A 27 2.71 -19.80 3.23
C LEU A 27 2.76 -18.65 4.25
N VAL A 28 3.73 -18.67 5.16
CA VAL A 28 3.92 -17.58 6.15
C VAL A 28 4.19 -16.25 5.44
N GLY A 29 5.03 -16.25 4.42
CA GLY A 29 5.34 -15.06 3.61
C GLY A 29 4.11 -14.51 2.89
N MET A 30 3.28 -15.38 2.33
CA MET A 30 2.03 -15.01 1.67
C MET A 30 0.99 -14.46 2.64
N CYS A 31 0.83 -15.08 3.81
CA CYS A 31 -0.06 -14.58 4.87
C CYS A 31 0.39 -13.20 5.35
N TRP A 32 1.69 -13.01 5.56
CA TRP A 32 2.24 -11.70 5.92
C TRP A 32 2.00 -10.68 4.81
N ASN A 33 2.31 -11.03 3.55
CA ASN A 33 2.09 -10.14 2.42
C ASN A 33 0.63 -9.69 2.33
N ALA A 34 -0.32 -10.62 2.45
CA ALA A 34 -1.75 -10.34 2.46
C ALA A 34 -2.17 -9.44 3.63
N PHE A 35 -1.65 -9.68 4.83
CA PHE A 35 -1.92 -8.84 6.00
C PHE A 35 -1.49 -7.39 5.78
N VAL A 36 -0.27 -7.16 5.26
CA VAL A 36 0.25 -5.81 5.04
C VAL A 36 -0.45 -5.14 3.84
N LEU A 37 -0.79 -5.91 2.81
CA LEU A 37 -1.60 -5.41 1.69
C LEU A 37 -2.98 -4.93 2.19
N GLY A 38 -3.62 -5.67 3.09
CA GLY A 38 -4.85 -5.24 3.77
C GLY A 38 -4.66 -3.92 4.53
N GLY A 39 -3.54 -3.77 5.23
CA GLY A 39 -3.16 -2.50 5.86
C GLY A 39 -3.04 -1.33 4.87
N THR A 40 -2.59 -1.58 3.65
CA THR A 40 -2.50 -0.56 2.58
C THR A 40 -3.89 -0.04 2.20
N PHE A 41 -4.86 -0.94 2.05
CA PHE A 41 -6.24 -0.58 1.71
C PHE A 41 -6.95 0.20 2.81
N VAL A 42 -6.48 0.11 4.07
CA VAL A 42 -6.96 0.97 5.16
C VAL A 42 -6.25 2.31 5.16
N VAL A 43 -4.93 2.33 4.99
CA VAL A 43 -4.13 3.56 5.10
C VAL A 43 -4.34 4.51 3.91
N MET A 44 -4.50 4.00 2.70
CA MET A 44 -4.65 4.83 1.49
C MET A 44 -5.88 5.76 1.52
N PRO A 45 -7.11 5.28 1.80
CA PRO A 45 -8.27 6.18 1.89
C PRO A 45 -8.10 7.21 3.02
N LEU A 46 -7.55 6.82 4.17
CA LEU A 46 -7.26 7.76 5.26
C LEU A 46 -6.25 8.83 4.82
N ALA A 47 -5.18 8.43 4.13
CA ALA A 47 -4.19 9.36 3.60
C ALA A 47 -4.80 10.32 2.57
N THR A 48 -5.63 9.83 1.64
CA THR A 48 -6.31 10.65 0.64
C THR A 48 -7.27 11.65 1.29
N ALA A 49 -8.07 11.24 2.26
CA ALA A 49 -8.95 12.15 2.99
C ALA A 49 -8.16 13.20 3.80
N SER A 50 -6.99 12.84 4.33
CA SER A 50 -6.13 13.78 5.06
C SER A 50 -5.51 14.87 4.17
N LEU A 51 -5.19 14.52 2.92
CA LEU A 51 -4.51 15.43 1.98
C LEU A 51 -5.49 16.31 1.21
N PHE A 52 -6.62 15.76 0.77
CA PHE A 52 -7.55 16.45 -0.14
C PHE A 52 -8.87 16.87 0.54
N GLY A 53 -9.04 16.57 1.82
CA GLY A 53 -10.26 16.88 2.57
C GLY A 53 -11.47 16.00 2.19
N ARG A 54 -12.60 16.26 2.86
CA ARG A 54 -13.80 15.40 2.80
C ARG A 54 -14.72 15.69 1.61
N ALA A 55 -14.79 16.95 1.15
CA ALA A 55 -15.78 17.39 0.16
C ALA A 55 -15.70 16.66 -1.19
N ASN A 56 -14.50 16.23 -1.60
CA ASN A 56 -14.27 15.51 -2.86
C ASN A 56 -13.58 14.15 -2.64
N PHE A 57 -13.71 13.56 -1.44
CA PHE A 57 -12.98 12.35 -1.07
C PHE A 57 -13.19 11.19 -2.06
N GLN A 58 -14.44 10.91 -2.43
CA GLN A 58 -14.78 9.82 -3.35
C GLN A 58 -14.12 9.97 -4.73
N LYS A 59 -14.11 11.19 -5.27
CA LYS A 59 -13.47 11.49 -6.57
C LYS A 59 -11.94 11.34 -6.46
N ASN A 60 -11.35 11.89 -5.41
CA ASN A 60 -9.89 11.87 -5.21
C ASN A 60 -9.37 10.46 -4.93
N TYR A 61 -10.06 9.71 -4.05
CA TYR A 61 -9.69 8.32 -3.77
C TYR A 61 -9.97 7.40 -4.95
N GLY A 62 -11.04 7.66 -5.71
CA GLY A 62 -11.32 6.95 -6.96
C GLY A 62 -10.14 7.04 -7.95
N VAL A 63 -9.55 8.22 -8.12
CA VAL A 63 -8.35 8.40 -8.96
C VAL A 63 -7.15 7.62 -8.41
N VAL A 64 -6.89 7.69 -7.09
CA VAL A 64 -5.81 6.93 -6.45
C VAL A 64 -6.00 5.42 -6.63
N PHE A 65 -7.23 4.93 -6.47
CA PHE A 65 -7.56 3.52 -6.63
C PHE A 65 -7.49 3.06 -8.09
N MET A 66 -7.91 3.89 -9.05
CA MET A 66 -7.70 3.61 -10.47
C MET A 66 -6.21 3.52 -10.81
N ALA A 67 -5.38 4.43 -10.29
CA ALA A 67 -3.93 4.37 -10.50
C ALA A 67 -3.33 3.05 -9.98
N PHE A 68 -3.79 2.56 -8.83
CA PHE A 68 -3.44 1.22 -8.33
C PHE A 68 -3.83 0.12 -9.33
N GLY A 69 -5.06 0.14 -9.84
CA GLY A 69 -5.52 -0.83 -10.85
C GLY A 69 -4.70 -0.80 -12.14
N PHE A 70 -4.46 0.38 -12.70
CA PHE A 70 -3.63 0.54 -13.90
C PHE A 70 -2.19 0.09 -13.67
N SER A 71 -1.62 0.35 -12.49
CA SER A 71 -0.28 -0.12 -12.16
C SER A 71 -0.21 -1.66 -12.10
N ALA A 72 -1.25 -2.32 -11.60
CA ALA A 72 -1.34 -3.77 -11.58
C ALA A 72 -1.43 -4.37 -13.00
N LEU A 73 -2.21 -3.73 -13.89
CA LEU A 73 -2.27 -4.11 -15.30
C LEU A 73 -0.92 -3.93 -15.99
N ALA A 74 -0.27 -2.77 -15.81
CA ALA A 74 1.06 -2.50 -16.35
C ALA A 74 2.09 -3.52 -15.85
N ALA A 75 2.04 -3.88 -14.56
CA ALA A 75 2.90 -4.90 -14.00
C ALA A 75 2.66 -6.27 -14.64
N ALA A 76 1.41 -6.70 -14.80
CA ALA A 76 1.09 -8.01 -15.39
C ALA A 76 1.44 -8.12 -16.88
N TRP A 77 1.33 -7.02 -17.63
CA TRP A 77 1.52 -7.04 -19.09
C TRP A 77 2.94 -6.69 -19.52
N VAL A 78 3.66 -5.92 -18.72
CA VAL A 78 5.00 -5.41 -19.08
C VAL A 78 6.05 -5.92 -18.11
N THR A 79 5.88 -5.66 -16.81
CA THR A 79 6.93 -5.93 -15.82
C THR A 79 7.14 -7.41 -15.59
N VAL A 80 6.09 -8.20 -15.36
CA VAL A 80 6.20 -9.64 -15.09
C VAL A 80 6.79 -10.39 -16.28
N PRO A 81 6.31 -10.25 -17.53
CA PRO A 81 6.91 -10.93 -18.68
C PRO A 81 8.39 -10.60 -18.85
N TYR A 82 8.76 -9.32 -18.73
CA TYR A 82 10.15 -8.87 -18.82
C TYR A 82 11.04 -9.46 -17.71
N LEU A 83 10.57 -9.44 -16.46
CA LEU A 83 11.33 -10.00 -15.35
C LEU A 83 11.45 -11.53 -15.44
N THR A 84 10.42 -12.22 -15.93
CA THR A 84 10.43 -13.68 -16.11
C THR A 84 11.35 -14.17 -17.23
N SER A 85 11.56 -13.37 -18.27
CA SER A 85 12.51 -13.69 -19.34
C SER A 85 13.97 -13.42 -18.96
N THR A 86 14.20 -12.62 -17.91
CA THR A 86 15.53 -12.09 -17.58
C THR A 86 16.07 -12.63 -16.26
N LEU A 87 15.21 -12.88 -15.27
CA LEU A 87 15.62 -13.14 -13.88
C LEU A 87 15.00 -14.43 -13.33
N SER A 88 15.69 -15.05 -12.36
CA SER A 88 15.14 -16.16 -11.58
C SER A 88 14.00 -15.69 -10.66
N PRO A 89 13.02 -16.55 -10.29
CA PRO A 89 11.87 -16.15 -9.48
C PRO A 89 12.22 -15.47 -8.15
N SER A 90 13.28 -15.92 -7.48
CA SER A 90 13.77 -15.30 -6.25
C SER A 90 14.29 -13.89 -6.49
N LEU A 91 15.04 -13.67 -7.57
CA LEU A 91 15.56 -12.35 -7.92
C LEU A 91 14.45 -11.41 -8.40
N GLN A 92 13.41 -11.91 -9.06
CA GLN A 92 12.23 -11.13 -9.42
C GLN A 92 11.57 -10.54 -8.18
N LEU A 93 11.31 -11.36 -7.15
CA LEU A 93 10.71 -10.90 -5.89
C LEU A 93 11.59 -9.88 -5.17
N ALA A 94 12.91 -10.08 -5.17
CA ALA A 94 13.85 -9.13 -4.58
C ALA A 94 13.84 -7.77 -5.31
N VAL A 95 13.76 -7.77 -6.65
CA VAL A 95 13.64 -6.54 -7.45
C VAL A 95 12.30 -5.85 -7.21
N ILE A 96 11.20 -6.60 -7.18
CA ILE A 96 9.86 -6.04 -6.91
C ILE A 96 9.79 -5.45 -5.50
N ALA A 97 10.51 -6.00 -4.52
CA ALA A 97 10.58 -5.45 -3.16
C ALA A 97 11.22 -4.04 -3.10
N LEU A 98 12.00 -3.64 -4.10
CA LEU A 98 12.55 -2.29 -4.20
C LEU A 98 11.45 -1.24 -4.38
N THR A 99 10.34 -1.58 -5.02
CA THR A 99 9.23 -0.65 -5.27
C THR A 99 8.59 -0.15 -3.97
N PRO A 100 8.07 -1.01 -3.06
CA PRO A 100 7.55 -0.54 -1.78
C PRO A 100 8.64 0.05 -0.87
N ALA A 101 9.90 -0.40 -0.97
CA ALA A 101 11.01 0.24 -0.25
C ALA A 101 11.24 1.69 -0.72
N ALA A 102 11.20 1.93 -2.04
CA ALA A 102 11.28 3.26 -2.63
C ALA A 102 10.07 4.12 -2.22
N THR A 103 8.86 3.55 -2.18
CA THR A 103 7.68 4.25 -1.64
C THR A 103 7.87 4.66 -0.19
N ALA A 104 8.44 3.78 0.65
CA ALA A 104 8.74 4.13 2.05
C ALA A 104 9.78 5.26 2.14
N ALA A 105 10.82 5.23 1.31
CA ALA A 105 11.84 6.27 1.24
C ALA A 105 11.27 7.61 0.78
N ILE A 106 10.44 7.61 -0.26
CA ILE A 106 9.73 8.80 -0.74
C ILE A 106 8.80 9.33 0.36
N ALA A 107 8.00 8.47 0.99
CA ALA A 107 7.14 8.88 2.10
C ALA A 107 7.95 9.38 3.33
N TRP A 108 9.18 8.90 3.50
CA TRP A 108 10.11 9.41 4.50
C TRP A 108 10.59 10.82 4.17
N LEU A 109 11.04 11.05 2.94
CA LEU A 109 11.46 12.36 2.45
C LEU A 109 10.31 13.37 2.46
N LEU A 110 9.13 12.98 1.98
CA LEU A 110 7.95 13.83 1.88
C LEU A 110 7.28 14.09 3.23
N GLY A 111 7.33 13.17 4.19
CA GLY A 111 6.80 13.46 5.53
C GLY A 111 7.70 14.36 6.39
N ARG A 112 8.67 15.03 5.78
CA ARG A 112 9.29 16.27 6.29
C ARG A 112 8.51 17.53 5.87
N LEU A 113 7.49 17.39 5.01
CA LEU A 113 6.51 18.43 4.68
C LEU A 113 5.45 18.51 5.80
N PRO A 114 4.84 19.69 6.04
CA PRO A 114 3.93 19.91 7.16
C PRO A 114 2.84 18.84 7.21
N ALA A 115 2.63 18.27 8.41
CA ALA A 115 1.67 17.20 8.62
C ALA A 115 0.25 17.63 8.19
N PRO A 116 -0.56 16.70 7.65
CA PRO A 116 -1.97 16.97 7.43
C PRO A 116 -2.63 17.33 8.78
N THR A 117 -3.44 18.38 8.76
CA THR A 117 -3.89 19.19 9.89
C THR A 117 -4.85 18.51 10.88
N LYS A 118 -5.07 17.19 10.79
CA LYS A 118 -6.14 16.49 11.53
C LYS A 118 -5.62 15.33 12.37
N THR A 119 -6.04 15.31 13.63
CA THR A 119 -5.55 14.41 14.70
C THR A 119 -6.32 13.08 14.73
N THR A 120 -5.89 12.14 15.57
CA THR A 120 -6.51 10.82 15.75
C THR A 120 -7.99 10.89 16.15
N ASP A 121 -8.38 11.92 16.90
CA ASP A 121 -9.78 12.16 17.32
C ASP A 121 -10.69 12.48 16.12
N ASP A 122 -10.15 13.15 15.09
CA ASP A 122 -10.88 13.42 13.85
C ASP A 122 -11.20 12.13 13.08
N TRP A 123 -10.38 11.08 13.24
CA TRP A 123 -10.57 9.79 12.58
C TRP A 123 -11.60 8.89 13.28
N VAL A 124 -11.63 8.90 14.62
CA VAL A 124 -12.68 8.21 15.36
C VAL A 124 -14.03 8.84 15.02
N ARG A 125 -14.10 10.18 15.01
CA ARG A 125 -15.30 10.92 14.59
C ARG A 125 -15.69 10.64 13.14
N PHE A 126 -14.70 10.48 12.24
CA PHE A 126 -14.92 10.07 10.84
C PHE A 126 -15.62 8.72 10.72
N TYR A 127 -15.19 7.68 11.45
CA TYR A 127 -15.86 6.37 11.39
C TYR A 127 -17.27 6.40 11.97
N THR A 128 -17.51 7.21 13.01
CA THR A 128 -18.83 7.33 13.65
C THR A 128 -19.82 8.13 12.81
N GLU A 129 -19.38 9.22 12.15
CA GLU A 129 -20.26 10.07 11.31
C GLU A 129 -20.63 9.41 9.99
N THR A 130 -19.70 8.70 9.35
CA THR A 130 -19.92 8.10 8.02
C THR A 130 -20.79 6.84 8.08
N ASN A 131 -20.82 6.15 9.22
CA ASN A 131 -21.68 4.99 9.47
C ASN A 131 -22.94 5.35 10.27
N ARG A 132 -23.23 6.64 10.48
CA ARG A 132 -24.48 7.04 11.12
C ARG A 132 -25.61 6.76 10.12
N PRO A 133 -26.64 5.96 10.47
CA PRO A 133 -27.78 5.77 9.60
C PRO A 133 -28.39 7.13 9.29
N LEU A 134 -28.68 7.38 8.01
CA LEU A 134 -29.43 8.56 7.58
C LEU A 134 -30.79 8.46 8.26
N VAL A 135 -30.99 9.24 9.32
CA VAL A 135 -32.33 9.46 9.88
C VAL A 135 -33.02 10.35 8.86
N GLU A 136 -34.11 9.83 8.30
CA GLU A 136 -34.96 10.42 7.25
C GLU A 136 -35.35 11.87 7.52
#